data_AF-A0A162K826-F1
#
_entry.id   AF-A0A162K826-F1
#
_cell.length_a   1.000
_cell.length_b   1.000
_cell.length_c   1.000
_cell.angle_alpha   90.00
_cell.angle_beta   90.00
_cell.angle_gamma   90.00
#
_symmetry.space_group_name_H-M   'P 1'
#
loop_
_entity.id
_entity.type
_entity.pdbx_description
1 polymer ?
#
loop_
_entity_poly.entity_id
_entity_poly.type
_entity_poly.pdbx_seq_one_letter_code
_entity_poly.pdbx_strand_id
1 'polypeptide(L)'
;MRERKKFIWGKVIGLITLWYCFAPVLPVFAHEHGGDVTTNSGVPSSLTMNTIVLSIIVVVFVIILLIVRLRKQGAVISKMSGMMATMTAAMLSSLVVGTIAGVLLAGLFLSTVIGVLFGLVVGYILGLPLSLLASMDGMLSGIMGGMMGAMFGVMVTMDYPTLSIVFVDIVFAASMFLLYMLLEKEKAASNKDNT
;
A
#
# COMPACT_ATOMS: atom_id res chain seq x y z
N MET A 1 -12.83 -28.03 1.64
CA MET A 1 -12.21 -26.78 2.16
C MET A 1 -10.67 -26.71 2.05
N ARG A 2 -9.93 -27.83 1.95
CA ARG A 2 -8.45 -27.84 1.89
C ARG A 2 -7.86 -27.41 0.51
N GLU A 3 -8.59 -27.64 -0.58
CA GLU A 3 -8.18 -27.29 -1.96
C GLU A 3 -8.21 -25.78 -2.26
N ARG A 4 -9.17 -25.03 -1.68
CA ARG A 4 -9.24 -23.57 -1.85
C ARG A 4 -8.13 -22.82 -1.09
N LYS A 5 -7.62 -23.36 0.01
CA LYS A 5 -6.49 -22.78 0.75
C LYS A 5 -5.18 -22.92 -0.04
N LYS A 6 -4.94 -24.06 -0.71
CA LYS A 6 -3.76 -24.28 -1.56
C LYS A 6 -3.73 -23.33 -2.78
N PHE A 7 -4.89 -23.06 -3.37
CA PHE A 7 -5.00 -22.17 -4.53
C PHE A 7 -4.70 -20.69 -4.20
N ILE A 8 -5.02 -20.27 -2.98
CA ILE A 8 -4.80 -18.90 -2.51
C ILE A 8 -3.37 -18.73 -1.98
N TRP A 9 -2.85 -19.73 -1.26
CA TRP A 9 -1.43 -19.77 -0.89
C TRP A 9 -0.55 -19.77 -2.13
N GLY A 10 -0.92 -20.45 -3.22
CA GLY A 10 -0.19 -20.40 -4.50
C GLY A 10 -0.16 -19.02 -5.17
N LYS A 11 -1.21 -18.20 -5.02
CA LYS A 11 -1.22 -16.82 -5.57
C LYS A 11 -0.49 -15.80 -4.68
N VAL A 12 -0.49 -16.01 -3.37
CA VAL A 12 0.26 -15.18 -2.41
C VAL A 12 1.74 -15.55 -2.40
N ILE A 13 2.08 -16.84 -2.43
CA ILE A 13 3.44 -17.31 -2.76
C ILE A 13 3.84 -16.80 -4.14
N GLY A 14 2.94 -16.78 -5.13
CA GLY A 14 3.19 -16.21 -6.45
C GLY A 14 3.52 -14.71 -6.42
N LEU A 15 2.81 -13.90 -5.63
CA LEU A 15 3.08 -12.46 -5.49
C LEU A 15 4.37 -12.19 -4.69
N ILE A 16 4.64 -13.00 -3.66
CA ILE A 16 5.84 -12.92 -2.81
C ILE A 16 7.08 -13.49 -3.54
N THR A 17 6.91 -14.47 -4.42
CA THR A 17 7.98 -14.96 -5.30
C THR A 17 8.19 -14.03 -6.50
N LEU A 18 7.16 -13.33 -6.99
CA LEU A 18 7.33 -12.22 -7.93
C LEU A 18 8.08 -11.05 -7.29
N TRP A 19 7.85 -10.79 -5.99
CA TRP A 19 8.64 -9.85 -5.17
C TRP A 19 10.09 -10.30 -4.99
N TYR A 20 10.34 -11.60 -4.76
CA TYR A 20 11.69 -12.20 -4.78
C TYR A 20 12.33 -12.23 -6.18
N CYS A 21 11.55 -12.20 -7.25
CA CYS A 21 12.03 -12.05 -8.63
C CYS A 21 12.25 -10.57 -8.99
N PHE A 22 11.70 -9.65 -8.19
CA PHE A 22 12.07 -8.24 -8.08
C PHE A 22 13.39 -8.03 -7.31
N ALA A 23 14.21 -9.08 -7.21
CA ALA A 23 15.61 -9.04 -6.81
C ALA A 23 16.60 -8.32 -7.78
N PRO A 24 16.27 -7.73 -8.96
CA PRO A 24 17.23 -6.85 -9.61
C PRO A 24 17.19 -5.44 -8.98
N VAL A 25 16.86 -5.33 -7.69
CA VAL A 25 17.27 -4.22 -6.81
C VAL A 25 18.75 -4.39 -6.37
N LEU A 26 19.36 -5.57 -6.60
CA LEU A 26 20.79 -5.80 -6.34
C LEU A 26 21.81 -4.99 -7.17
N PRO A 27 21.59 -4.53 -8.42
CA PRO A 27 22.57 -3.68 -9.09
C PRO A 27 22.55 -2.23 -8.58
N VAL A 28 21.55 -1.79 -7.81
CA VAL A 28 21.55 -0.46 -7.16
C VAL A 28 22.60 -0.41 -6.05
N PHE A 29 22.88 -1.53 -5.37
CA PHE A 29 23.98 -1.63 -4.40
C PHE A 29 25.38 -1.63 -5.04
N ALA A 30 25.49 -1.80 -6.36
CA ALA A 30 26.78 -1.88 -7.05
C ALA A 30 27.20 -0.58 -7.77
N HIS A 31 26.34 0.45 -7.82
CA HIS A 31 26.61 1.69 -8.56
C HIS A 31 26.57 2.98 -7.71
N GLU A 32 26.55 2.87 -6.38
CA GLU A 32 26.72 4.01 -5.45
C GLU A 32 28.13 4.10 -4.82
N HIS A 33 29.13 3.52 -5.47
CA HIS A 33 30.53 3.87 -5.25
C HIS A 33 31.13 4.47 -6.52
N GLY A 34 30.87 5.75 -6.71
CA GLY A 34 31.45 6.54 -7.78
C GLY A 34 30.72 7.86 -7.86
N GLY A 35 31.29 8.88 -7.23
CA GLY A 35 30.77 10.23 -7.38
C GLY A 35 30.75 10.63 -8.84
N ASP A 36 29.67 11.27 -9.27
CA ASP A 36 29.81 12.36 -10.22
C ASP A 36 28.77 13.44 -9.91
N VAL A 37 29.31 14.57 -9.47
CA VAL A 37 28.68 15.87 -9.44
C VAL A 37 28.56 16.33 -10.88
N THR A 38 27.63 15.79 -11.66
CA THR A 38 27.22 16.40 -12.94
C THR A 38 25.86 15.84 -13.41
N THR A 39 24.77 16.55 -13.12
CA THR A 39 23.86 17.12 -14.14
C THR A 39 22.61 17.69 -13.46
N ASN A 40 22.47 19.01 -13.62
CA ASN A 40 21.30 19.79 -13.29
C ASN A 40 20.11 19.37 -14.17
N SER A 41 19.38 18.34 -13.73
CA SER A 41 18.00 18.10 -14.14
C SER A 41 17.35 17.28 -13.05
N GLY A 42 16.40 17.87 -12.32
CA GLY A 42 15.57 17.22 -11.31
C GLY A 42 14.62 16.17 -11.92
N VAL A 43 15.19 15.19 -12.62
CA VAL A 43 14.49 14.06 -13.21
C VAL A 43 15.13 12.80 -12.60
N PRO A 44 14.36 11.95 -11.90
CA PRO A 44 14.86 10.69 -11.39
C PRO A 44 15.43 9.85 -12.55
N SER A 45 16.57 9.20 -12.33
CA SER A 45 17.18 8.24 -13.26
C SER A 45 16.14 7.23 -13.78
N SER A 46 16.26 6.75 -15.02
CA SER A 46 15.25 5.87 -15.65
C SER A 46 14.86 4.64 -14.80
N LEU A 47 15.77 4.18 -13.94
CA LEU A 47 15.58 3.11 -12.96
C LEU A 47 14.61 3.48 -11.82
N THR A 48 14.68 4.70 -11.30
CA THR A 48 13.76 5.17 -10.25
C THR A 48 12.35 5.36 -10.80
N MET A 49 12.22 5.87 -12.03
CA MET A 49 10.92 5.98 -12.70
C MET A 49 10.24 4.62 -12.89
N ASN A 50 10.97 3.59 -13.32
CA ASN A 50 10.40 2.25 -13.49
C ASN A 50 9.98 1.63 -12.15
N THR A 51 10.74 1.90 -11.09
CA THR A 51 10.43 1.43 -9.72
C THR A 51 9.15 2.07 -9.19
N ILE A 52 8.97 3.38 -9.40
CA ILE A 52 7.75 4.11 -9.00
C ILE A 52 6.52 3.56 -9.74
N VAL A 53 6.62 3.38 -11.06
CA VAL A 53 5.50 2.85 -11.86
C VAL A 53 5.10 1.46 -11.35
N LEU A 54 6.07 0.61 -11.02
CA LEU A 54 5.76 -0.73 -10.52
C LEU A 54 5.12 -0.70 -9.12
N SER A 55 5.60 0.15 -8.21
CA SER A 55 5.01 0.36 -6.89
C SER A 55 3.53 0.78 -7.01
N ILE A 56 3.23 1.78 -7.86
CA ILE A 56 1.85 2.23 -8.09
C ILE A 56 0.97 1.08 -8.61
N ILE A 57 1.46 0.30 -9.58
CA ILE A 57 0.72 -0.84 -10.12
C ILE A 57 0.43 -1.87 -9.01
N VAL A 58 1.41 -2.18 -8.16
CA VAL A 58 1.24 -3.11 -7.05
C VAL A 58 0.22 -2.59 -6.03
N VAL A 59 0.32 -1.32 -5.63
CA VAL A 59 -0.62 -0.68 -4.69
C VAL A 59 -2.05 -0.74 -5.24
N VAL A 60 -2.27 -0.33 -6.49
CA VAL A 60 -3.58 -0.36 -7.13
C VAL A 60 -4.11 -1.79 -7.23
N PHE A 61 -3.26 -2.75 -7.60
CA PHE A 61 -3.64 -4.17 -7.67
C PHE A 61 -4.07 -4.70 -6.30
N VAL A 62 -3.32 -4.40 -5.24
CA VAL A 62 -3.65 -4.79 -3.86
C VAL A 62 -4.97 -4.16 -3.41
N ILE A 63 -5.20 -2.86 -3.69
CA ILE A 63 -6.46 -2.18 -3.38
C ILE A 63 -7.63 -2.88 -4.07
N ILE A 64 -7.53 -3.18 -5.37
CA ILE A 64 -8.57 -3.87 -6.12
C ILE A 64 -8.87 -5.25 -5.53
N LEU A 65 -7.84 -6.02 -5.19
CA LEU A 65 -8.02 -7.32 -4.53
C LEU A 65 -8.74 -7.18 -3.19
N LEU A 66 -8.41 -6.15 -2.41
CA LEU A 66 -9.02 -5.89 -1.11
C LEU A 66 -10.49 -5.49 -1.26
N ILE A 67 -10.83 -4.62 -2.23
CA ILE A 67 -12.22 -4.25 -2.56
C ILE A 67 -13.03 -5.49 -2.93
N VAL A 68 -12.51 -6.35 -3.83
CA VAL A 68 -13.21 -7.57 -4.26
C VAL A 68 -13.39 -8.54 -3.09
N ARG A 69 -12.41 -8.64 -2.18
CA ARG A 69 -12.49 -9.48 -0.98
C ARG A 69 -13.53 -8.96 0.00
N LEU A 70 -13.47 -7.67 0.36
CA LEU A 70 -14.44 -7.04 1.25
C LEU A 70 -15.85 -7.14 0.69
N ARG A 71 -16.04 -6.93 -0.62
CA ARG A 71 -17.35 -7.11 -1.27
C ARG A 71 -17.86 -8.54 -1.23
N LYS A 72 -16.99 -9.53 -1.48
CA LYS A 72 -17.38 -10.95 -1.46
C LYS A 72 -17.59 -11.50 -0.04
N GLN A 73 -16.97 -10.89 0.97
CA GLN A 73 -16.97 -11.40 2.34
C GLN A 73 -17.73 -10.48 3.32
N GLY A 74 -18.23 -9.33 2.89
CA GLY A 74 -18.91 -8.34 3.73
C GLY A 74 -20.16 -8.88 4.44
N ALA A 75 -20.78 -9.93 3.92
CA ALA A 75 -21.91 -10.60 4.58
C ALA A 75 -21.49 -11.57 5.72
N VAL A 76 -20.21 -11.95 5.80
CA VAL A 76 -19.69 -12.97 6.73
C VAL A 76 -18.67 -12.39 7.71
N ILE A 77 -18.18 -11.17 7.49
CA ILE A 77 -17.18 -10.51 8.33
C ILE A 77 -17.87 -9.68 9.43
N SER A 78 -17.32 -9.74 10.64
CA SER A 78 -17.75 -8.90 11.76
C SER A 78 -17.57 -7.40 11.44
N LYS A 79 -18.53 -6.57 11.84
CA LYS A 79 -18.51 -5.11 11.60
C LYS A 79 -17.19 -4.47 12.08
N MET A 80 -16.63 -4.93 13.19
CA MET A 80 -15.40 -4.39 13.77
C MET A 80 -14.17 -4.70 12.91
N SER A 81 -14.04 -5.93 12.42
CA SER A 81 -12.91 -6.34 11.57
C SER A 81 -12.97 -5.66 10.20
N GLY A 82 -14.18 -5.45 9.67
CA GLY A 82 -14.39 -4.68 8.44
C GLY A 82 -13.91 -3.23 8.59
N MET A 83 -14.25 -2.57 9.69
CA MET A 83 -13.84 -1.19 10.00
C MET A 83 -12.31 -1.04 10.12
N MET A 84 -11.65 -1.97 10.82
CA MET A 84 -10.19 -1.96 10.88
C MET A 84 -9.56 -2.21 9.51
N ALA A 85 -10.12 -3.14 8.71
CA ALA A 85 -9.59 -3.43 7.39
C ALA A 85 -9.64 -2.21 6.45
N THR A 86 -10.74 -1.46 6.47
CA THR A 86 -10.90 -0.24 5.66
C THR A 86 -9.96 0.86 6.11
N MET A 87 -9.83 1.07 7.42
CA MET A 87 -8.92 2.05 8.00
C MET A 87 -7.47 1.77 7.60
N THR A 88 -6.96 0.57 7.87
CA THR A 88 -5.58 0.20 7.57
C THR A 88 -5.27 0.28 6.08
N ALA A 89 -6.19 -0.19 5.23
CA ALA A 89 -5.97 -0.15 3.79
C ALA A 89 -5.97 1.28 3.22
N ALA A 90 -6.86 2.15 3.70
CA ALA A 90 -6.87 3.56 3.31
C ALA A 90 -5.61 4.30 3.79
N MET A 91 -5.19 4.07 5.04
CA MET A 91 -3.99 4.67 5.60
C MET A 91 -2.72 4.29 4.82
N LEU A 92 -2.53 2.99 4.59
CA LEU A 92 -1.30 2.51 3.97
C LEU A 92 -1.23 2.87 2.47
N SER A 93 -2.36 2.79 1.76
CA SER A 93 -2.39 3.18 0.34
C SER A 93 -2.16 4.67 0.14
N SER A 94 -2.78 5.52 0.96
CA SER A 94 -2.57 6.96 0.93
C SER A 94 -1.17 7.36 1.37
N LEU A 95 -0.55 6.60 2.28
CA LEU A 95 0.84 6.80 2.68
C LEU A 95 1.79 6.56 1.51
N VAL A 96 1.67 5.43 0.80
CA VAL A 96 2.54 5.13 -0.36
C VAL A 96 2.34 6.16 -1.49
N VAL A 97 1.09 6.54 -1.78
CA VAL A 97 0.84 7.54 -2.83
C VAL A 97 1.32 8.93 -2.41
N GLY A 98 1.17 9.29 -1.14
CA GLY A 98 1.68 10.53 -0.57
C GLY A 98 3.21 10.60 -0.62
N THR A 99 3.91 9.50 -0.29
CA THR A 99 5.38 9.47 -0.35
C THR A 99 5.88 9.61 -1.77
N ILE A 100 5.28 8.90 -2.73
CA ILE A 100 5.61 9.01 -4.16
C ILE A 100 5.38 10.43 -4.67
N ALA A 101 4.24 11.03 -4.32
CA ALA A 101 3.95 12.42 -4.70
C ALA A 101 4.97 13.40 -4.10
N GLY A 102 5.35 13.19 -2.83
CA GLY A 102 6.39 13.96 -2.13
C GLY A 102 7.74 13.92 -2.82
N VAL A 103 8.15 12.73 -3.29
CA VAL A 103 9.41 12.53 -4.02
C VAL A 103 9.38 13.18 -5.41
N LEU A 104 8.25 13.12 -6.11
CA LEU A 104 8.15 13.64 -7.48
C LEU A 104 8.07 15.17 -7.54
N LEU A 105 7.36 15.80 -6.59
CA LEU A 105 7.03 17.22 -6.69
C LEU A 105 7.88 18.11 -5.79
N ALA A 106 8.61 17.54 -4.80
CA ALA A 106 9.38 18.25 -3.77
C ALA A 106 8.62 19.35 -2.98
N GLY A 107 7.34 19.58 -3.30
CA GLY A 107 6.46 20.56 -2.68
C GLY A 107 5.49 19.89 -1.73
N LEU A 108 5.53 20.29 -0.45
CA LEU A 108 4.69 19.73 0.61
C LEU A 108 3.20 19.90 0.34
N PHE A 109 2.78 21.07 -0.16
CA PHE A 109 1.37 21.37 -0.36
C PHE A 109 0.72 20.48 -1.42
N LEU A 110 1.28 20.44 -2.65
CA LEU A 110 0.68 19.66 -3.73
C LEU A 110 0.72 18.15 -3.45
N SER A 111 1.82 17.67 -2.86
CA SER A 111 1.97 16.26 -2.49
C SER A 111 0.95 15.82 -1.45
N THR A 112 0.68 16.69 -0.46
CA THR A 112 -0.34 16.44 0.56
C THR A 112 -1.73 16.40 -0.05
N VAL A 113 -2.07 17.35 -0.93
CA VAL A 113 -3.39 17.39 -1.58
C VAL A 113 -3.63 16.11 -2.39
N ILE A 114 -2.63 15.64 -3.15
CA ILE A 114 -2.73 14.41 -3.94
C ILE A 114 -2.89 13.19 -3.02
N GLY A 115 -2.05 13.06 -1.99
CA GLY A 115 -2.11 11.93 -1.05
C GLY A 115 -3.43 11.86 -0.30
N VAL A 116 -3.94 13.02 0.17
CA VAL A 116 -5.21 13.14 0.89
C VAL A 116 -6.40 12.82 -0.01
N LEU A 117 -6.45 13.38 -1.23
CA LEU A 117 -7.53 13.09 -2.18
C LEU A 117 -7.58 11.61 -2.54
N PHE A 118 -6.41 11.01 -2.78
CA PHE A 118 -6.31 9.58 -3.05
C PHE A 118 -6.80 8.74 -1.86
N GLY A 119 -6.34 9.06 -0.65
CA GLY A 119 -6.77 8.38 0.57
C GLY A 119 -8.27 8.49 0.85
N LEU A 120 -8.86 9.64 0.56
CA LEU A 120 -10.30 9.87 0.70
C LEU A 120 -11.09 8.99 -0.26
N VAL A 121 -10.72 8.98 -1.54
CA VAL A 121 -11.38 8.15 -2.57
C VAL A 121 -11.26 6.66 -2.23
N VAL A 122 -10.06 6.19 -1.87
CA VAL A 122 -9.83 4.79 -1.51
C VAL A 122 -10.58 4.40 -0.24
N GLY A 123 -10.53 5.22 0.81
CA GLY A 123 -11.26 4.99 2.06
C GLY A 123 -12.77 4.93 1.88
N TYR A 124 -13.32 5.81 1.04
CA TYR A 124 -14.75 5.81 0.70
C TYR A 124 -15.15 4.52 -0.04
N ILE A 125 -14.42 4.16 -1.11
CA ILE A 125 -14.73 2.97 -1.92
C ILE A 125 -14.63 1.68 -1.10
N LEU A 126 -13.63 1.57 -0.23
CA LEU A 126 -13.43 0.41 0.64
C LEU A 126 -14.49 0.30 1.74
N GLY A 127 -15.00 1.43 2.26
CA GLY A 127 -16.02 1.46 3.31
C GLY A 127 -17.45 1.19 2.85
N LEU A 128 -17.78 1.54 1.60
CA LEU A 128 -19.11 1.35 0.99
C LEU A 128 -19.74 -0.04 1.22
N PRO A 129 -19.04 -1.17 1.00
CA PRO A 129 -19.65 -2.50 1.16
C PRO A 129 -19.85 -2.97 2.60
N LEU A 130 -19.38 -2.22 3.61
CA LEU A 130 -19.41 -2.64 5.02
C LEU A 130 -20.40 -1.81 5.84
N SER A 131 -20.17 -0.49 5.92
CA SER A 131 -21.07 0.45 6.61
C SER A 131 -20.65 1.89 6.33
N LEU A 132 -21.58 2.83 6.53
CA LEU A 132 -21.27 4.27 6.46
C LEU A 132 -20.20 4.68 7.48
N LEU A 133 -20.22 4.11 8.70
CA LEU A 133 -19.20 4.36 9.72
C LEU A 133 -17.80 3.90 9.26
N ALA A 134 -17.70 2.71 8.66
CA ALA A 134 -16.42 2.22 8.12
C ALA A 134 -15.87 3.11 7.00
N SER A 135 -16.75 3.72 6.19
CA SER A 135 -16.33 4.69 5.18
C SER A 135 -15.80 6.00 5.77
N MET A 136 -16.40 6.49 6.86
CA MET A 136 -15.95 7.69 7.57
C MET A 136 -14.57 7.46 8.20
N ASP A 137 -14.39 6.33 8.90
CA ASP A 137 -13.09 5.95 9.48
C ASP A 137 -12.02 5.75 8.41
N GLY A 138 -12.38 5.09 7.30
CA GLY A 138 -11.49 4.93 6.15
C GLY A 138 -11.05 6.27 5.56
N MET A 139 -11.98 7.21 5.37
CA MET A 139 -11.66 8.55 4.85
C MET A 139 -10.77 9.34 5.81
N LEU A 140 -11.12 9.38 7.10
CA LEU A 140 -10.32 10.07 8.12
C LEU A 140 -8.90 9.50 8.20
N SER A 141 -8.79 8.17 8.15
CA SER A 141 -7.49 7.50 8.16
C SER A 141 -6.69 7.73 6.88
N GLY A 142 -7.35 7.78 5.72
CA GLY A 142 -6.73 8.14 4.45
C GLY A 142 -6.22 9.59 4.41
N ILE A 143 -6.94 10.53 5.02
CA ILE A 143 -6.49 11.92 5.17
C ILE A 143 -5.21 11.96 6.03
N MET A 144 -5.20 11.26 7.17
CA MET A 144 -4.03 11.17 8.05
C MET A 144 -2.84 10.50 7.36
N GLY A 145 -3.05 9.39 6.66
CA GLY A 145 -2.02 8.67 5.92
C GLY A 145 -1.43 9.50 4.77
N GLY A 146 -2.27 10.22 4.03
CA GLY A 146 -1.83 11.11 2.94
C GLY A 146 -0.96 12.27 3.41
N MET A 147 -1.33 12.93 4.52
CA MET A 147 -0.51 14.00 5.11
C MET A 147 0.84 13.47 5.60
N MET A 148 0.84 12.36 6.33
CA MET A 148 2.06 11.76 6.85
C MET A 148 2.96 11.23 5.72
N GLY A 149 2.37 10.63 4.68
CA GLY A 149 3.09 10.15 3.51
C GLY A 149 3.76 11.27 2.73
N ALA A 150 3.07 12.38 2.47
CA ALA A 150 3.64 13.53 1.78
C ALA A 150 4.83 14.15 2.54
N MET A 151 4.70 14.29 3.86
CA MET A 151 5.79 14.78 4.70
C MET A 151 7.00 13.83 4.68
N PHE A 152 6.76 12.52 4.78
CA PHE A 152 7.82 11.52 4.68
C PHE A 152 8.50 11.54 3.30
N GLY A 153 7.73 11.67 2.22
CA GLY A 153 8.27 11.74 0.85
C GLY A 153 9.22 12.92 0.65
N VAL A 154 8.80 14.14 1.05
CA VAL A 154 9.63 15.34 0.88
C VAL A 154 10.88 15.28 1.76
N MET A 155 10.77 14.81 3.00
CA MET A 155 11.94 14.72 3.88
C MET A 155 12.98 13.74 3.35
N VAL A 156 12.57 12.59 2.83
CA VAL A 156 13.53 11.55 2.40
C VAL A 156 14.08 11.77 0.98
N THR A 157 13.47 12.67 0.20
CA THR A 157 14.00 13.08 -1.11
C THR A 157 15.41 13.66 -1.02
N MET A 158 15.77 14.22 0.14
CA MET A 158 17.06 14.89 0.35
C MET A 158 18.23 13.91 0.61
N ASP A 159 17.93 12.68 1.05
CA ASP A 159 18.95 11.70 1.42
C ASP A 159 19.00 10.52 0.43
N TYR A 160 17.92 9.72 0.35
CA TYR A 160 17.88 8.49 -0.46
C TYR A 160 16.46 8.19 -1.01
N PRO A 161 16.06 8.82 -2.13
CA PRO A 161 14.69 8.70 -2.64
C PRO A 161 14.31 7.26 -3.02
N THR A 162 15.23 6.49 -3.64
CA THR A 162 14.95 5.10 -4.07
C THR A 162 14.76 4.16 -2.89
N LEU A 163 15.64 4.26 -1.88
CA LEU A 163 15.65 3.34 -0.74
C LEU A 163 14.40 3.52 0.11
N SER A 164 13.92 4.75 0.26
CA SER A 164 12.72 5.08 1.03
C SER A 164 11.43 4.56 0.41
N ILE A 165 11.31 4.61 -0.92
CA ILE A 165 10.17 4.02 -1.63
C ILE A 165 10.14 2.52 -1.39
N VAL A 166 11.27 1.83 -1.54
CA VAL A 166 11.38 0.39 -1.28
C VAL A 166 11.04 0.06 0.18
N PHE A 167 11.50 0.87 1.14
CA PHE A 167 11.19 0.69 2.55
C PHE A 167 9.67 0.80 2.82
N VAL A 168 9.03 1.85 2.30
CA VAL A 168 7.59 2.06 2.46
C VAL A 168 6.79 0.94 1.80
N ASP A 169 7.23 0.46 0.64
CA ASP A 169 6.64 -0.69 -0.06
C ASP A 169 6.76 -1.99 0.74
N ILE A 170 7.90 -2.25 1.39
CA ILE A 170 8.08 -3.41 2.28
C ILE A 170 7.12 -3.32 3.47
N VAL A 171 7.03 -2.14 4.10
CA VAL A 171 6.11 -1.91 5.22
C VAL A 171 4.67 -2.12 4.78
N PHE A 172 4.28 -1.57 3.63
CA PHE A 172 2.96 -1.78 3.03
C PHE A 172 2.64 -3.26 2.83
N ALA A 173 3.56 -4.01 2.22
CA ALA A 173 3.40 -5.44 1.98
C ALA A 173 3.27 -6.24 3.29
N ALA A 174 4.11 -5.94 4.29
CA ALA A 174 4.08 -6.59 5.60
C ALA A 174 2.76 -6.31 6.34
N SER A 175 2.30 -5.06 6.36
CA SER A 175 1.05 -4.69 7.01
C SER A 175 -0.18 -5.31 6.31
N MET A 176 -0.18 -5.35 4.98
CA MET A 176 -1.23 -6.03 4.21
C MET A 176 -1.26 -7.54 4.46
N PHE A 177 -0.10 -8.17 4.61
CA PHE A 177 0.00 -9.58 4.99
C PHE A 177 -0.58 -9.83 6.40
N LEU A 178 -0.26 -8.97 7.37
CA LEU A 178 -0.83 -9.04 8.72
C LEU A 178 -2.36 -8.89 8.71
N LEU A 179 -2.86 -7.90 7.98
CA LEU A 179 -4.29 -7.65 7.85
C LEU A 179 -5.01 -8.84 7.21
N TYR A 180 -4.39 -9.47 6.22
CA TYR A 180 -4.89 -10.70 5.61
C TYR A 180 -4.97 -11.85 6.62
N MET A 181 -3.92 -12.08 7.41
CA MET A 181 -3.91 -13.11 8.44
C MET A 181 -5.00 -12.87 9.50
N LEU A 182 -5.22 -11.61 9.89
CA LEU A 182 -6.21 -11.24 10.88
C LEU A 182 -7.64 -11.49 10.37
N LEU A 183 -7.94 -11.10 9.13
CA LEU A 183 -9.22 -11.38 8.47
C LEU A 183 -9.51 -12.89 8.35
N GLU A 184 -8.49 -13.71 8.07
CA GLU A 184 -8.68 -15.16 8.01
C GLU A 184 -8.96 -15.78 9.39
N LYS A 185 -8.32 -15.28 10.45
CA LYS A 185 -8.55 -15.74 11.82
C LYS A 185 -9.97 -15.39 12.30
N GLU A 186 -10.42 -14.16 12.06
CA GLU A 186 -11.78 -13.70 12.38
C GLU A 186 -12.84 -14.55 11.67
N LYS A 187 -12.65 -14.81 10.37
CA LYS A 187 -13.55 -15.67 9.61
C LYS A 187 -13.62 -17.09 10.18
N ALA A 188 -12.50 -17.64 10.62
CA ALA A 188 -12.46 -18.98 11.21
C ALA A 188 -13.18 -19.04 12.57
N ALA A 189 -13.07 -17.98 13.38
CA ALA A 189 -13.77 -17.88 14.66
C ALA A 189 -15.30 -17.77 14.46
N SER A 190 -15.75 -16.89 13.57
CA SER A 190 -17.18 -16.72 13.27
C SER A 190 -17.85 -17.98 12.70
N ASN A 191 -17.12 -18.80 11.93
CA ASN A 191 -17.65 -20.07 11.42
C ASN A 191 -17.81 -21.15 12.51
N LYS A 192 -17.11 -21.02 13.65
CA LYS A 192 -17.14 -22.02 14.73
C LYS A 192 -18.34 -21.82 15.67
N ASP A 193 -18.83 -20.58 15.82
CA ASP A 193 -20.02 -20.26 16.61
C ASP A 193 -21.34 -20.61 15.90
N ASN A 194 -21.30 -20.88 14.59
CA ASN A 194 -22.48 -21.24 13.78
C ASN A 194 -22.62 -22.76 13.54
N THR A 195 -21.85 -23.59 14.25
CA THR A 195 -21.89 -25.07 14.22
C THR A 195 -21.94 -25.63 15.62
#